data_AF-A0A1X7SRK9-F1
#
_entry.id   AF-A0A1X7SRK9-F1
#
_cell.length_a   1.000
_cell.length_b   1.000
_cell.length_c   1.000
_cell.angle_alpha   90.00
_cell.angle_beta   90.00
_cell.angle_gamma   90.00
#
_symmetry.space_group_name_H-M   'P 1'
#
loop_
_entity.id
_entity.type
_entity.pdbx_description
1 polymer ?
#
loop_
_entity_poly.entity_id
_entity_poly.type
_entity_poly.pdbx_seq_one_letter_code
_entity_poly.pdbx_strand_id
1 'polypeptide(L)' 'YIEIALLSTTTSSQVIKHLKSIFTRHGIPQIVVSDIGPQFSSDLLRKKLISTISQVVTGMLRQMERQRGRYKL' A
#
# COMPACT_ATOMS: atom_id res chain seq x y z
N TYR A 1 10.60 7.52 -11.70
CA TYR A 1 10.04 6.44 -12.55
C TYR A 1 8.54 6.63 -12.59
N ILE A 2 7.91 6.42 -13.75
CA ILE A 2 6.45 6.57 -13.93
C ILE A 2 5.84 5.17 -13.93
N GLU A 3 4.75 4.98 -13.18
CA GLU A 3 3.99 3.75 -13.18
C GLU A 3 2.58 3.95 -13.71
N ILE A 4 2.13 2.99 -14.51
CA ILE A 4 0.80 2.98 -15.11
C ILE A 4 0.18 1.62 -14.79
N ALA A 5 -1.04 1.63 -14.26
CA ALA A 5 -1.81 0.43 -13.97
C ALA A 5 -3.19 0.55 -14.61
N LEU A 6 -3.60 -0.47 -15.37
CA LEU A 6 -4.92 -0.50 -16.00
C LEU A 6 -6.00 -0.79 -14.95
N LEU A 7 -6.99 0.10 -14.85
CA LEU A 7 -8.17 -0.09 -14.00
C LEU A 7 -9.30 -0.69 -14.83
N SER A 8 -9.74 -1.91 -14.48
CA SER A 8 -10.91 -2.54 -15.10
C SER A 8 -12.24 -1.88 -14.68
N THR A 9 -12.27 -1.25 -13.50
CA THR A 9 -13.37 -0.41 -13.02
C THR A 9 -12.81 0.76 -12.23
N THR A 10 -13.49 1.90 -12.25
CA THR A 10 -13.13 3.13 -11.52
C THR A 10 -13.61 3.08 -10.06
N THR A 11 -13.50 1.92 -9.42
CA THR A 11 -13.89 1.73 -8.02
C THR A 11 -12.69 1.88 -7.09
N SER A 12 -12.91 2.39 -5.88
CA SER A 12 -11.83 2.55 -4.89
C SER A 12 -11.13 1.23 -4.55
N SER A 13 -11.83 0.09 -4.62
CA SER A 13 -11.23 -1.23 -4.36
C SER A 13 -10.14 -1.59 -5.37
N GLN A 14 -10.36 -1.32 -6.67
CA GLN A 14 -9.35 -1.55 -7.70
C GLN A 14 -8.18 -0.58 -7.54
N VAL A 15 -8.43 0.70 -7.28
CA VAL A 15 -7.39 1.69 -7.01
C VAL A 15 -6.48 1.24 -5.86
N ILE A 16 -7.07 0.82 -4.73
CA ILE A 16 -6.32 0.35 -3.55
C ILE A 16 -5.46 -0.88 -3.88
N LYS A 17 -5.97 -1.80 -4.70
CA LYS A 17 -5.22 -3.00 -5.11
C LYS A 17 -3.95 -2.60 -5.88
N HIS A 18 -4.03 -1.66 -6.80
CA HIS A 18 -2.87 -1.20 -7.55
C HIS A 18 -1.92 -0.36 -6.69
N LEU A 19 -2.43 0.55 -5.86
CA LEU A 19 -1.60 1.32 -4.91
C LEU A 19 -0.80 0.40 -3.98
N LYS A 20 -1.42 -0.68 -3.46
CA LYS A 20 -0.72 -1.70 -2.67
C LYS A 20 0.49 -2.27 -3.42
N SER A 21 0.29 -2.68 -4.67
CA SER A 21 1.37 -3.25 -5.50
C SER A 21 2.49 -2.24 -5.78
N ILE A 22 2.15 -0.97 -5.97
CA ILE A 22 3.13 0.11 -6.19
C ILE A 22 3.94 0.34 -4.91
N PHE A 23 3.27 0.46 -3.75
CA PHE A 23 3.95 0.72 -2.48
C PHE A 23 4.80 -0.46 -2.00
N THR A 24 4.44 -1.71 -2.34
CA THR A 24 5.32 -2.86 -2.01
C THR A 24 6.65 -2.83 -2.75
N ARG A 25 6.73 -2.16 -3.91
CA ARG A 25 7.94 -2.10 -4.74
C ARG A 25 8.84 -0.92 -4.37
N HIS A 26 8.25 0.23 -4.09
CA HIS A 26 9.00 1.47 -3.81
C HIS A 26 9.06 1.83 -2.34
N GLY A 27 8.38 1.08 -1.48
CA GLY A 27 8.17 1.43 -0.08
C GLY A 27 6.95 2.33 0.11
N ILE A 28 6.76 2.75 1.36
CA ILE A 28 5.59 3.52 1.76
C ILE A 28 5.84 5.01 1.50
N PRO A 29 5.00 5.69 0.69
CA PRO A 29 5.16 7.11 0.46
C PRO A 29 4.82 7.92 1.71
N GLN A 30 5.55 9.03 1.93
CA GLN A 30 5.20 10.00 2.98
C GLN A 30 3.95 10.80 2.64
N ILE A 31 3.74 11.09 1.35
CA ILE A 31 2.64 11.93 0.86
C ILE A 31 2.05 11.26 -0.39
N VAL A 32 0.72 11.20 -0.44
CA VAL A 32 -0.05 10.78 -1.63
C VAL A 32 -1.03 11.91 -1.94
N VAL A 33 -0.94 12.47 -3.15
CA VAL A 33 -1.86 13.50 -3.63
C VAL A 33 -2.72 12.90 -4.73
N SER A 34 -4.03 13.14 -4.68
CA SER A 34 -4.99 12.70 -5.69
C SER A 34 -5.92 13.85 -6.06
N ASP A 35 -6.63 13.71 -7.17
CA ASP A 35 -7.56 14.70 -7.73
C ASP A 35 -8.91 14.79 -7.00
N ILE A 36 -9.06 14.16 -5.83
CA ILE A 36 -10.31 14.15 -5.03
C ILE A 36 -11.49 13.51 -5.80
N GLY A 37 -11.22 12.76 -6.88
CA GLY A 37 -12.24 12.00 -7.59
C GLY A 37 -13.00 11.03 -6.65
N PRO A 38 -14.25 10.64 -6.97
CA PRO A 38 -15.05 9.77 -6.10
C PRO A 38 -14.38 8.42 -5.78
N GLN A 39 -13.53 7.93 -6.70
CA GLN A 39 -12.72 6.74 -6.52
C GLN A 39 -11.58 6.92 -5.50
N PHE A 40 -11.18 8.16 -5.22
CA PHE A 40 -10.13 8.55 -4.27
C PHE A 40 -10.65 9.19 -2.98
N SER A 41 -11.86 9.75 -3.00
CA SER A 41 -12.49 10.43 -1.86
C SER A 41 -13.37 9.53 -1.00
N SER A 42 -13.43 8.23 -1.27
CA SER A 42 -14.25 7.32 -0.49
C SER A 42 -13.64 7.05 0.90
N ASP A 43 -14.50 6.95 1.91
CA ASP A 43 -14.10 6.51 3.26
C ASP A 43 -13.42 5.14 3.24
N LEU A 44 -13.76 4.31 2.26
CA LEU A 44 -13.12 3.03 2.02
C LEU A 44 -11.64 3.20 1.70
N LEU A 45 -11.27 4.14 0.83
CA LEU A 45 -9.88 4.43 0.51
C LEU A 45 -9.16 5.03 1.72
N ARG A 46 -9.75 6.00 2.41
CA ARG A 46 -9.16 6.60 3.61
C ARG A 46 -8.83 5.56 4.69
N LYS A 47 -9.80 4.70 5.03
CA LYS A 47 -9.61 3.63 6.04
C LYS A 47 -8.60 2.58 5.59
N LYS A 48 -8.68 2.14 4.32
CA LYS A 48 -7.78 1.09 3.81
C LYS A 48 -6.36 1.58 3.54
N LEU A 49 -6.15 2.84 3.14
CA LEU A 49 -4.82 3.37 2.90
C LEU A 49 -4.01 3.41 4.19
N ILE A 50 -4.58 3.95 5.27
CA ILE A 50 -3.96 4.01 6.60
C ILE A 50 -3.68 2.59 7.14
N SER A 51 -4.65 1.68 7.00
CA SER A 51 -4.47 0.27 7.40
C SER A 51 -3.37 -0.44 6.59
N THR A 52 -3.28 -0.17 5.29
CA THR A 52 -2.27 -0.75 4.40
C THR A 52 -0.86 -0.30 4.77
N ILE A 53 -0.69 0.98 5.09
CA ILE A 53 0.60 1.53 5.54
C ILE A 53 1.08 0.79 6.80
N SER A 54 0.20 0.63 7.79
CA SER A 54 0.53 -0.09 9.04
C SER A 54 0.84 -1.59 8.81
N GLN A 55 0.08 -2.25 7.93
CA GLN A 55 0.28 -3.67 7.63
C GLN A 55 1.59 -3.96 6.89
N VAL A 56 2.04 -3.10 5.99
CA VAL A 56 3.31 -3.29 5.27
C VAL A 56 4.50 -3.11 6.21
N VAL A 57 4.49 -2.09 7.08
CA VAL A 57 5.54 -1.92 8.12
C VAL A 57 5.57 -3.11 9.06
N THR A 58 4.40 -3.53 9.57
CA THR A 58 4.30 -4.69 10.47
C THR A 58 4.72 -5.98 9.78
N GLY A 59 4.38 -6.15 8.49
CA GLY A 59 4.79 -7.28 7.69
C GLY A 59 6.29 -7.34 7.47
N MET A 60 6.92 -6.20 7.16
CA MET A 60 8.38 -6.08 7.04
C MET A 60 9.08 -6.35 8.37
N LEU A 61 8.60 -5.78 9.48
CA LEU A 61 9.14 -6.04 10.82
C LEU A 61 9.02 -7.52 11.20
N ARG A 62 7.86 -8.15 10.96
CA ARG A 62 7.66 -9.60 11.18
C ARG A 62 8.58 -10.46 10.32
N GLN A 63 8.85 -10.03 9.08
CA GLN A 63 9.80 -10.73 8.20
C GLN A 63 11.25 -10.55 8.69
N MET A 64 11.62 -9.38 9.21
CA MET A 64 12.92 -9.15 9.83
C MET A 64 13.10 -9.94 11.14
N GLU A 65 12.07 -10.00 12.00
CA GLU A 65 12.07 -10.82 13.22
C GLU A 65 12.25 -12.32 12.91
N ARG A 66 11.62 -12.81 11.84
CA ARG A 66 11.81 -14.19 11.36
C ARG A 66 13.24 -14.50 10.94
N GLN A 67 13.95 -13.53 10.34
CA GLN A 67 15.36 -13.72 9.96
C GLN A 67 16.30 -13.61 11.16
N ARG A 68 15.95 -12.80 12.17
CA ARG A 68 16.75 -12.62 13.40
C ARG A 68 16.81 -13.88 14.28
N GLY A 69 15.81 -14.77 14.19
CA GLY A 69 15.81 -16.08 14.84
C GLY A 69 16.75 -17.12 14.20
N ARG A 70 17.30 -16.87 13.01
CA ARG A 70 18.18 -17.80 12.28
C ARG A 70 19.68 -17.57 12.48
N TYR A 71 20.09 -16.44 13.09
CA TYR A 71 21.50 -16.09 13.32
C TYR A 71 21.94 -16.22 14.79
N LYS A 72 21.16 -16.91 15.64
CA LYS A 72 21.64 -17.36 16.95
C LYS A 72 22.25 -18.76 16.80
N LEU A 73 23.54 -18.79 16.49
CA LEU A 73 24.44 -19.92 16.74
C LEU A 73 25.39 -19.50 17.86
#